data_AF-A0A372MJE5-F1
#
_entry.id   AF-A0A372MJE5-F1
#
_cell.length_a   1.000
_cell.length_b   1.000
_cell.length_c   1.000
_cell.angle_alpha   90.00
_cell.angle_beta   90.00
_cell.angle_gamma   90.00
#
_symmetry.space_group_name_H-M   'P 1'
#
loop_
_entity.id
_entity.type
_entity.pdbx_description
1 polymer ?
#
loop_
_entity_poly.entity_id
_entity_poly.type
_entity_poly.pdbx_seq_one_letter_code
_entity_poly.pdbx_strand_id
1 'polypeptide(L)' 'MVSFPLGATDCTPQEIVCGLKPFCYDVITEMERHTILVDVSHLNDEGFYDMAKVAGRPFIGSLSNCR' A
#
# COMPACT_ATOMS: atom_id res chain seq x y z
N MET A 1 14.72 11.42 7.30
CA MET A 1 13.35 10.98 7.67
C MET A 1 12.40 12.07 7.21
N VAL A 2 11.78 11.90 6.04
CA VAL A 2 10.89 12.90 5.46
C VAL A 2 9.53 12.73 6.14
N SER A 3 9.12 13.73 6.94
CA SER A 3 7.83 13.71 7.62
C SER A 3 6.77 14.29 6.68
N PHE A 4 5.94 13.43 6.09
CA PHE A 4 4.79 13.86 5.29
C PHE A 4 3.58 14.05 6.21
N PRO A 5 2.78 15.13 6.03
CA PRO A 5 1.54 15.30 6.78
C PRO A 5 0.61 14.13 6.46
N LEU A 6 0.14 13.45 7.51
CA LEU A 6 -0.81 12.35 7.44
C LEU A 6 -2.12 12.86 6.82
N GLY A 7 -2.26 12.74 5.49
CA GLY A 7 -3.57 12.79 4.84
C GLY A 7 -4.43 11.71 5.47
N ALA A 8 -5.53 12.09 6.10
CA ALA A 8 -6.34 11.18 6.89
C ALA A 8 -7.15 10.25 5.96
N THR A 9 -6.76 8.98 5.89
CA THR A 9 -7.77 7.91 5.99
C THR A 9 -8.44 8.07 7.35
N ASP A 10 -9.75 7.94 7.42
CA ASP A 10 -10.70 8.07 8.53
C ASP A 10 -10.48 7.08 9.70
N CYS A 11 -9.22 6.82 10.01
CA CYS A 11 -8.75 5.65 10.69
C CYS A 11 -7.95 6.07 11.93
N THR A 12 -8.37 5.60 13.10
CA THR A 12 -7.70 5.97 14.36
C THR A 12 -6.33 5.29 14.45
N PRO A 13 -5.28 5.95 14.99
CA PRO A 13 -3.91 5.41 15.05
C PRO A 13 -3.74 4.05 15.74
N GLN A 14 -4.77 3.57 16.42
CA GLN A 14 -4.75 2.38 17.28
C GLN A 14 -5.30 1.11 16.60
N GLU A 15 -5.84 1.20 15.37
CA GLU A 15 -6.39 0.04 14.65
C GLU A 15 -5.53 -0.37 13.44
N ILE A 16 -5.19 -1.67 13.35
CA ILE A 16 -4.47 -2.28 12.21
C ILE A 16 -5.41 -2.47 11.00
N VAL A 17 -6.67 -2.04 11.10
CA VAL A 17 -7.73 -2.24 10.09
C VAL A 17 -7.75 -1.11 9.04
N CYS A 18 -6.64 -0.38 8.90
CA CYS A 18 -6.58 0.78 8.03
C CYS A 18 -5.87 0.46 6.71
N GLY A 19 -6.48 0.90 5.61
CA GLY A 19 -5.92 0.74 4.27
C GLY A 19 -4.74 1.64 3.97
N LEU A 20 -4.50 1.88 2.68
CA LEU A 20 -3.38 2.72 2.24
C LEU A 20 -3.64 4.19 2.53
N LYS A 21 -2.62 4.89 3.04
CA LYS A 21 -2.68 6.34 3.23
C LYS A 21 -2.80 7.06 1.88
N PRO A 22 -3.39 8.26 1.82
CA PRO A 22 -3.52 9.03 0.58
C PRO A 22 -2.20 9.27 -0.15
N PHE A 23 -1.10 9.47 0.58
CA PHE A 23 0.24 9.60 0.01
C PHE A 23 0.75 8.32 -0.69
N CYS A 24 0.32 7.14 -0.24
CA CYS A 24 0.80 5.88 -0.78
C CYS A 24 0.34 5.65 -2.23
N TYR A 25 -0.79 6.23 -2.65
CA TYR A 25 -1.27 6.14 -4.03
C TYR A 25 -0.31 6.84 -5.02
N ASP A 26 0.22 8.00 -4.65
CA ASP A 26 1.25 8.71 -5.45
C ASP A 26 2.56 7.91 -5.48
N VAL A 27 2.95 7.33 -4.35
CA VAL A 27 4.15 6.48 -4.25
C VAL A 27 4.06 5.26 -5.16
N ILE A 28 2.92 4.56 -5.17
CA ILE A 28 2.68 3.40 -6.03
C ILE A 28 2.79 3.82 -7.50
N THR A 29 2.18 4.94 -7.87
CA THR A 29 2.23 5.47 -9.24
C THR A 29 3.68 5.76 -9.68
N GLU A 30 4.48 6.40 -8.83
CA GLU A 30 5.89 6.65 -9.13
C GLU A 30 6.74 5.37 -9.16
N MET A 31 6.48 4.41 -8.27
CA MET A 31 7.13 3.09 -8.29
C MET A 31 6.87 2.38 -9.61
N GLU A 32 5.61 2.34 -10.06
CA GLU A 32 5.23 1.74 -11.34
C GLU A 32 5.89 2.45 -12.53
N ARG A 33 5.94 3.79 -12.50
CA ARG A 33 6.62 4.62 -13.51
C ARG A 33 8.11 4.32 -13.61
N HIS A 34 8.74 4.05 -12.47
CA HIS A 34 10.16 3.70 -12.38
C HIS A 34 10.44 2.19 -12.46
N THR A 35 9.45 1.38 -12.87
CA THR A 35 9.58 -0.08 -13.00
C THR A 35 10.08 -0.76 -11.71
N ILE A 36 9.67 -0.21 -10.57
CA ILE A 36 9.89 -0.79 -9.25
C ILE A 36 8.69 -1.68 -8.94
N LEU A 37 8.96 -2.94 -8.58
CA LEU A 37 7.93 -3.91 -8.21
C LEU A 37 7.46 -3.64 -6.78
N VAL A 38 6.14 -3.59 -6.58
CA VAL A 38 5.53 -3.43 -5.25
C VAL A 38 5.40 -4.79 -4.58
N ASP A 39 5.86 -4.91 -3.32
CA ASP A 39 5.74 -6.11 -2.49
C ASP A 39 4.65 -5.95 -1.42
N VAL A 40 3.71 -6.89 -1.35
CA VAL A 40 2.55 -6.85 -0.44
C VAL A 40 2.64 -7.88 0.71
N SER A 41 3.76 -8.58 0.88
CA SER A 41 3.87 -9.70 1.84
C SER A 41 3.55 -9.37 3.31
N HIS A 42 3.73 -8.10 3.71
CA HIS A 42 3.46 -7.63 5.08
C HIS A 42 2.36 -6.57 5.13
N LEU A 43 1.64 -6.39 4.03
CA LEU A 43 0.49 -5.50 4.00
C LEU A 43 -0.67 -6.18 4.72
N ASN A 44 -1.47 -5.40 5.44
CA ASN A 44 -2.72 -5.90 6.00
C ASN A 44 -3.76 -6.12 4.90
N ASP A 45 -4.87 -6.78 5.24
CA ASP A 45 -5.92 -7.11 4.28
C ASP A 45 -6.49 -5.86 3.58
N GLU A 46 -6.81 -4.81 4.33
CA GLU A 46 -7.35 -3.56 3.77
C GLU A 46 -6.37 -2.88 2.81
N GLY A 47 -5.09 -2.77 3.20
CA GLY A 47 -4.05 -2.24 2.33
C GLY A 47 -3.83 -3.10 1.09
N PHE A 48 -3.92 -4.43 1.21
CA PHE A 48 -3.84 -5.34 0.07
C PHE A 48 -4.98 -5.10 -0.92
N TYR A 49 -6.22 -4.96 -0.42
CA TYR A 49 -7.36 -4.66 -1.29
C TYR A 49 -7.28 -3.27 -1.92
N ASP A 50 -6.76 -2.27 -1.21
CA ASP A 50 -6.51 -0.95 -1.79
C ASP A 50 -5.43 -1.00 -2.86
N MET A 51 -4.32 -1.72 -2.61
CA MET A 51 -3.29 -1.97 -3.61
C MET A 51 -3.88 -2.67 -4.84
N ALA A 52 -4.70 -3.70 -4.65
CA ALA A 52 -5.34 -4.43 -5.75
C ALA A 52 -6.29 -3.57 -6.60
N LYS A 53 -6.92 -2.54 -6.01
CA LYS A 53 -7.78 -1.59 -6.75
C LYS A 53 -6.97 -0.57 -7.56
N VAL A 54 -5.81 -0.13 -7.06
CA VAL A 54 -5.00 0.92 -7.71
C VAL A 54 -3.94 0.35 -8.68
N ALA A 55 -3.51 -0.89 -8.48
CA ALA A 55 -2.42 -1.51 -9.24
C ALA A 55 -2.64 -1.40 -10.76
N GLY A 56 -1.77 -0.65 -11.44
CA GLY A 56 -1.68 -0.60 -12.90
C GLY A 56 -0.74 -1.67 -13.46
N ARG A 57 0.13 -2.23 -12.61
CA ARG A 57 1.11 -3.26 -12.96
C ARG A 57 1.05 -4.45 -11.99
N PRO A 58 1.56 -5.64 -12.38
CA PRO A 58 1.68 -6.76 -11.45
C PRO A 58 2.49 -6.38 -10.20
N PHE A 59 2.02 -6.82 -9.04
CA PHE A 59 2.73 -6.75 -7.76
C PHE A 59 2.99 -8.16 -7.23
N ILE A 60 3.83 -8.28 -6.19
CA ILE A 60 4.29 -9.58 -5.68
C ILE A 60 4.05 -9.72 -4.18
N GLY A 61 3.78 -10.93 -3.71
CA GLY A 61 3.93 -11.29 -2.30
C GLY A 61 5.15 -12.21 -2.16
N SER A 62 6.35 -11.63 -2.06
CA SER A 62 7.62 -12.36 -2.06
C SER A 62 7.73 -13.45 -0.98
N LEU A 63 7.07 -13.24 0.16
CA LEU A 63 7.02 -14.17 1.28
C LEU A 63 5.58 -14.27 1.81
N SER A 64 4.70 -14.83 0.99
CA SER A 64 3.28 -15.05 1.32
C SER A 64 2.85 -16.47 0.93
N ASN A 65 1.81 -17.00 1.59
CA ASN A 65 1.25 -18.33 1.34
C ASN A 65 -0.28 -18.24 1.14
N CYS A 66 -0.87 -19.27 0.55
CA CYS A 66 -2.33 -19.40 0.47
C CYS A 66 -2.93 -19.65 1.86
N ARG A 67 -4.04 -18.98 2.16
CA ARG A 67 -4.89 -19.21 3.34
C ARG A 67 -5.99 -20.19 3.03
#